data_AF-A0A529T003-F1
#
_entry.id   AF-A0A529T003-F1
#
_cell.length_a   1.000
_cell.length_b   1.000
_cell.length_c   1.000
_cell.angle_alpha   90.00
_cell.angle_beta   90.00
_cell.angle_gamma   90.00
#
_symmetry.space_group_name_H-M   'P 1'
#
loop_
_entity.id
_entity.type
_entity.pdbx_description
1 polymer ?
#
loop_
_entity_poly.entity_id
_entity_poly.type
_entity_poly.pdbx_seq_one_letter_code
_entity_poly.pdbx_strand_id
1 'polypeptide(L)'
;FPGLVRENSTPTILDLTPSVDGGDTIVNEKGLETAGATGSSEAGTSNAVDNDPSEHNTGTFTINSPDGIGSVDINGQVISAAALANSGTTPIEITTPLGNTLTINGYDAATGQVSYTYTLLHAEQHPAGDAPIFDDITITVTDGNGDVSLPGTLSVQIVDDVPTANADTDAVAAGSHAPIDGNVITGAGSDGNAAGADVKGADDATVTSAYGRDGAGSAQTVTDAGVSIAGQYGTLLLHSDGSYTYTRAANTPGGVDDVF
;
A
#
# COMPACT_ATOMS: atom_id res chain seq x y z
N PHE A 1 48.83 15.19 -37.52
CA PHE A 1 47.41 14.84 -37.36
C PHE A 1 46.89 15.64 -36.17
N PRO A 2 46.01 16.64 -36.34
CA PRO A 2 45.29 17.14 -35.18
C PRO A 2 44.43 15.97 -34.70
N GLY A 3 44.67 15.52 -33.47
CA GLY A 3 43.88 14.46 -32.86
C GLY A 3 42.43 14.91 -32.83
N LEU A 4 41.53 14.03 -33.28
CA LEU A 4 40.11 14.16 -33.01
C LEU A 4 39.97 14.16 -31.48
N VAL A 5 39.85 15.35 -30.89
CA VAL A 5 39.31 15.48 -29.53
C VAL A 5 37.91 14.87 -29.66
N ARG A 6 37.58 13.84 -28.87
CA ARG A 6 36.18 13.39 -28.80
C ARG A 6 35.35 14.61 -28.43
N GLU A 7 34.28 14.84 -29.19
CA GLU A 7 33.31 15.89 -28.86
C GLU A 7 32.79 15.63 -27.44
N ASN A 8 33.08 16.55 -26.52
CA ASN A 8 32.65 16.49 -25.13
C ASN A 8 31.13 16.53 -25.09
N SER A 9 30.51 15.40 -24.75
CA SER A 9 29.08 15.17 -24.91
C SER A 9 28.42 14.97 -23.55
N THR A 10 27.69 15.99 -23.11
CA THR A 10 26.92 15.93 -21.86
C THR A 10 25.98 14.72 -21.85
N PRO A 11 25.98 13.91 -20.78
CA PRO A 11 25.13 12.73 -20.69
C PRO A 11 23.64 13.12 -20.64
N THR A 12 22.78 12.20 -21.07
CA THR A 12 21.32 12.34 -21.03
C THR A 12 20.65 11.12 -20.44
N ILE A 13 19.54 11.34 -19.74
CA ILE A 13 18.66 10.28 -19.23
C ILE A 13 17.41 10.27 -20.11
N LEU A 14 16.98 9.08 -20.53
CA LEU A 14 15.86 8.85 -21.43
C LEU A 14 14.92 7.80 -20.83
N ASP A 15 13.73 7.69 -21.42
CA ASP A 15 12.71 6.68 -21.09
C ASP A 15 12.19 6.77 -19.65
N LEU A 16 12.17 7.99 -19.09
CA LEU A 16 11.49 8.31 -17.84
C LEU A 16 10.21 9.09 -18.11
N THR A 17 9.16 8.79 -17.35
CA THR A 17 7.83 9.38 -17.41
C THR A 17 7.52 10.06 -16.08
N PRO A 18 7.47 11.40 -16.03
CA PRO A 18 7.23 12.11 -14.78
C PRO A 18 5.79 11.88 -14.25
N SER A 19 5.57 12.18 -12.97
CA SER A 19 4.27 12.02 -12.28
C SER A 19 3.10 12.70 -13.00
N VAL A 20 3.33 13.87 -13.61
CA VAL A 20 2.31 14.61 -14.38
C VAL A 20 1.80 13.85 -15.62
N ASP A 21 2.57 12.88 -16.11
CA ASP A 21 2.24 12.06 -17.28
C ASP A 21 1.85 10.61 -16.88
N GLY A 22 1.72 10.33 -15.58
CA GLY A 22 1.26 9.04 -15.05
C GLY A 22 2.34 8.15 -14.43
N GLY A 23 3.61 8.59 -14.42
CA GLY A 23 4.72 7.85 -13.83
C GLY A 23 5.27 6.72 -14.70
N ASP A 24 6.39 6.14 -14.27
CA ASP A 24 7.10 5.05 -14.94
C ASP A 24 6.51 3.68 -14.62
N THR A 25 6.01 3.51 -13.39
CA THR A 25 5.47 2.24 -12.91
C THR A 25 4.45 2.46 -11.81
N ILE A 26 3.69 1.39 -11.50
CA ILE A 26 2.59 1.42 -10.53
C ILE A 26 2.79 0.30 -9.52
N VAL A 27 2.63 0.61 -8.25
CA VAL A 27 2.52 -0.35 -7.14
C VAL A 27 1.23 -0.11 -6.36
N ASN A 28 0.76 -1.11 -5.63
CA ASN A 28 -0.48 -1.06 -4.87
C ASN A 28 -0.22 -1.41 -3.40
N GLU A 29 -0.83 -0.65 -2.50
CA GLU A 29 -0.79 -0.91 -1.05
C GLU A 29 -1.44 -2.24 -0.67
N LYS A 30 -2.33 -2.77 -1.51
CA LYS A 30 -2.99 -4.08 -1.30
C LYS A 30 -2.02 -5.26 -1.18
N GLY A 31 -0.83 -5.16 -1.78
CA GLY A 31 0.25 -6.14 -1.64
C GLY A 31 1.09 -5.95 -0.37
N LEU A 32 0.77 -4.97 0.47
CA LEU A 32 1.42 -4.83 1.77
C LEU A 32 0.77 -5.76 2.79
N GLU A 33 1.58 -6.66 3.33
CA GLU A 33 1.21 -7.50 4.47
C GLU A 33 0.86 -6.61 5.69
N THR A 34 -0.38 -6.68 6.17
CA THR A 34 -0.77 -5.96 7.40
C THR A 34 -0.04 -6.60 8.58
N ALA A 35 0.76 -5.82 9.30
CA ALA A 35 1.47 -6.29 10.49
C ALA A 35 0.51 -6.67 11.62
N GLY A 36 0.03 -7.93 11.61
CA GLY A 36 -0.73 -8.54 12.70
C GLY A 36 -2.25 -8.55 12.49
N ALA A 37 -2.78 -9.77 12.35
CA ALA A 37 -4.19 -10.17 12.42
C ALA A 37 -5.12 -9.60 11.33
N THR A 38 -5.42 -10.49 10.36
CA THR A 38 -6.61 -10.52 9.48
C THR A 38 -7.04 -9.14 8.94
N GLY A 39 -6.58 -8.75 7.75
CA GLY A 39 -7.01 -7.47 7.20
C GLY A 39 -6.49 -7.08 5.82
N SER A 40 -5.32 -7.54 5.39
CA SER A 40 -4.96 -7.65 3.97
C SER A 40 -5.22 -9.08 3.52
N SER A 41 -5.33 -9.31 2.21
CA SER A 41 -5.52 -10.67 1.67
C SER A 41 -4.31 -11.60 1.91
N GLU A 42 -3.30 -11.11 2.62
CA GLU A 42 -2.05 -11.78 2.88
C GLU A 42 -1.91 -11.98 4.39
N ALA A 43 -2.00 -13.25 4.77
CA ALA A 43 -1.93 -13.65 6.16
C ALA A 43 -0.45 -13.78 6.53
N GLY A 44 0.06 -12.78 7.25
CA GLY A 44 1.37 -12.78 7.89
C GLY A 44 1.70 -14.09 8.63
N THR A 45 2.36 -14.99 7.90
CA THR A 45 3.22 -16.05 8.43
C THR A 45 4.46 -16.04 7.57
N SER A 46 5.64 -16.07 8.19
CA SER A 46 6.97 -15.84 7.59
C SER A 46 7.42 -16.89 6.55
N ASN A 47 6.49 -17.61 5.93
CA ASN A 47 6.66 -18.66 4.95
C ASN A 47 5.44 -18.78 4.00
N ALA A 48 4.47 -17.86 4.06
CA ALA A 48 3.37 -17.82 3.11
C ALA A 48 3.90 -17.41 1.73
N VAL A 49 3.32 -18.01 0.70
CA VAL A 49 3.48 -17.51 -0.67
C VAL A 49 2.78 -16.16 -0.68
N ASP A 50 3.53 -15.08 -0.95
CA ASP A 50 2.98 -13.80 -1.38
C ASP A 50 2.07 -14.09 -2.59
N ASN A 51 0.77 -13.85 -2.41
CA ASN A 51 -0.25 -14.16 -3.41
C ASN A 51 -0.68 -12.89 -4.16
N ASP A 52 -0.16 -11.72 -3.78
CA ASP A 52 -0.42 -10.42 -4.38
C ASP A 52 0.86 -9.54 -4.35
N PRO A 53 1.82 -9.77 -5.27
CA PRO A 53 3.12 -9.08 -5.30
C PRO A 53 3.01 -7.64 -5.85
N SER A 54 1.88 -6.96 -5.67
CA SER A 54 1.57 -5.67 -6.28
C SER A 54 2.26 -4.48 -5.60
N GLU A 55 2.83 -4.68 -4.42
CA GLU A 55 3.78 -3.80 -3.73
C GLU A 55 5.17 -3.78 -4.43
N HIS A 56 5.39 -4.69 -5.38
CA HIS A 56 6.57 -4.76 -6.21
C HIS A 56 6.29 -4.45 -7.68
N ASN A 57 7.16 -3.66 -8.32
CA ASN A 57 7.17 -3.58 -9.77
C ASN A 57 8.58 -3.35 -10.32
N THR A 58 8.76 -3.63 -11.61
CA THR A 58 10.05 -3.47 -12.30
C THR A 58 9.94 -2.42 -13.39
N GLY A 59 11.09 -1.86 -13.78
CA GLY A 59 11.16 -0.93 -14.90
C GLY A 59 12.57 -0.77 -15.41
N THR A 60 12.70 0.09 -16.42
CA THR A 60 13.99 0.43 -17.00
C THR A 60 14.01 1.89 -17.41
N PHE A 61 15.19 2.50 -17.37
CA PHE A 61 15.46 3.78 -18.03
C PHE A 61 16.80 3.70 -18.75
N THR A 62 17.09 4.66 -19.61
CA THR A 62 18.31 4.63 -20.43
C THR A 62 19.24 5.79 -20.11
N ILE A 63 20.51 5.49 -19.89
CA ILE A 63 21.59 6.47 -19.80
C ILE A 63 22.36 6.48 -21.12
N ASN A 64 22.34 7.62 -21.81
CA ASN A 64 23.21 7.86 -22.96
C ASN A 64 24.37 8.75 -22.54
N SER A 65 25.58 8.19 -22.50
CA SER A 65 26.82 8.89 -22.14
C SER A 65 27.95 8.50 -23.10
N PRO A 66 28.13 9.24 -24.22
CA PRO A 66 29.13 8.92 -25.25
C PRO A 66 30.58 8.92 -24.75
N ASP A 67 30.87 9.72 -23.72
CA ASP A 67 32.18 9.81 -23.08
C ASP A 67 32.38 8.81 -21.93
N GLY A 68 31.37 7.95 -21.69
CA GLY A 68 31.35 6.96 -20.65
C GLY A 68 30.87 7.53 -19.31
N ILE A 69 30.21 6.68 -18.52
CA ILE A 69 29.68 7.07 -17.21
C ILE A 69 30.85 7.20 -16.22
N GLY A 70 30.89 8.31 -15.48
CA GLY A 70 31.73 8.48 -14.29
C GLY A 70 30.98 8.03 -13.03
N SER A 71 29.80 8.61 -12.80
CA SER A 71 28.88 8.25 -11.71
C SER A 71 27.43 8.55 -12.05
N VAL A 72 26.52 7.88 -11.34
CA VAL A 72 25.08 8.18 -11.33
C VAL A 72 24.69 8.55 -9.91
N ASP A 73 24.02 9.67 -9.72
CA ASP A 73 23.40 10.03 -8.45
C ASP A 73 21.91 9.71 -8.54
N ILE A 74 21.41 8.88 -7.63
CA ILE A 74 19.99 8.54 -7.51
C ILE A 74 19.55 8.91 -6.10
N ASN A 75 18.64 9.87 -5.98
CA ASN A 75 18.16 10.39 -4.70
C ASN A 75 19.27 10.82 -3.71
N GLY A 76 20.38 11.37 -4.20
CA GLY A 76 21.53 11.78 -3.38
C GLY A 76 22.52 10.65 -3.07
N GLN A 77 22.25 9.41 -3.51
CA GLN A 77 23.20 8.30 -3.41
C GLN A 77 24.06 8.24 -4.67
N VAL A 78 25.36 8.52 -4.51
CA VAL A 78 26.34 8.45 -5.60
C VAL A 78 26.78 7.01 -5.86
N ILE A 79 26.48 6.53 -7.06
CA ILE A 79 26.82 5.22 -7.60
C ILE A 79 27.97 5.36 -8.58
N SER A 80 29.09 4.68 -8.30
CA SER A 80 30.22 4.65 -9.24
C SER A 80 29.90 3.84 -10.50
N ALA A 81 30.53 4.16 -11.63
CA ALA A 81 30.39 3.38 -12.87
C ALA A 81 30.69 1.87 -12.67
N ALA A 82 31.66 1.53 -11.80
CA ALA A 82 31.98 0.14 -11.49
C ALA A 82 30.87 -0.55 -10.67
N ALA A 83 30.23 0.16 -9.73
CA ALA A 83 29.08 -0.38 -8.99
C ALA A 83 27.90 -0.59 -9.93
N LEU A 84 27.58 0.41 -10.77
CA LEU A 84 26.51 0.31 -11.76
C LEU A 84 26.73 -0.88 -12.71
N ALA A 85 27.94 -1.07 -13.23
CA ALA A 85 28.29 -2.20 -14.09
C ALA A 85 28.13 -3.57 -13.43
N ASN A 86 28.24 -3.64 -12.09
CA ASN A 86 28.09 -4.87 -11.33
C ASN A 86 26.67 -5.06 -10.74
N SER A 87 25.75 -4.12 -10.98
CA SER A 87 24.39 -4.14 -10.40
C SER A 87 23.59 -5.41 -10.70
N GLY A 88 23.84 -6.06 -11.83
CA GLY A 88 23.22 -7.34 -12.19
C GLY A 88 23.59 -8.52 -11.30
N THR A 89 24.73 -8.45 -10.60
CA THR A 89 25.18 -9.49 -9.65
C THR A 89 25.22 -9.00 -8.21
N THR A 90 25.37 -7.70 -8.02
CA THR A 90 25.38 -7.02 -6.71
C THR A 90 24.40 -5.85 -6.79
N PRO A 91 23.10 -6.11 -6.60
CA PRO A 91 22.09 -5.07 -6.67
C PRO A 91 22.38 -3.91 -5.71
N ILE A 92 21.96 -2.71 -6.10
CA ILE A 92 22.18 -1.49 -5.34
C ILE A 92 20.83 -1.03 -4.82
N GLU A 93 20.67 -1.06 -3.51
CA GLU A 93 19.48 -0.52 -2.84
C GLU A 93 19.65 0.99 -2.61
N ILE A 94 18.60 1.74 -2.90
CA ILE A 94 18.45 3.17 -2.64
C ILE A 94 17.15 3.37 -1.89
N THR A 95 17.20 4.10 -0.77
CA THR A 95 15.99 4.57 -0.08
C THR A 95 15.39 5.73 -0.86
N THR A 96 14.10 5.64 -1.18
CA THR A 96 13.37 6.65 -1.95
C THR A 96 12.94 7.81 -1.05
N PRO A 97 12.49 8.95 -1.62
CA PRO A 97 11.98 10.08 -0.84
C PRO A 97 10.88 9.72 0.17
N LEU A 98 9.99 8.79 -0.17
CA LEU A 98 8.94 8.33 0.74
C LEU A 98 9.40 7.24 1.73
N GLY A 99 10.62 6.71 1.60
CA GLY A 99 11.17 5.71 2.52
C GLY A 99 11.11 4.27 2.02
N ASN A 100 10.66 4.07 0.78
CA ASN A 100 10.59 2.79 0.09
C ASN A 100 11.95 2.39 -0.51
N THR A 101 12.02 1.23 -1.18
CA THR A 101 13.28 0.73 -1.77
C THR A 101 13.23 0.75 -3.30
N LEU A 102 14.18 1.45 -3.91
CA LEU A 102 14.53 1.29 -5.32
C LEU A 102 15.81 0.44 -5.40
N THR A 103 15.72 -0.72 -6.05
CA THR A 103 16.85 -1.62 -6.28
C THR A 103 17.30 -1.53 -7.73
N ILE A 104 18.51 -1.01 -7.99
CA ILE A 104 19.14 -1.12 -9.30
C ILE A 104 19.76 -2.51 -9.43
N ASN A 105 19.25 -3.32 -10.35
CA ASN A 105 19.57 -4.74 -10.48
C ASN A 105 20.02 -5.13 -11.89
N GLY A 106 20.41 -4.15 -12.71
CA GLY A 106 20.99 -4.41 -14.02
C GLY A 106 21.48 -3.15 -14.71
N TYR A 107 22.58 -3.30 -15.46
CA TYR A 107 23.05 -2.28 -16.40
C TYR A 107 23.64 -2.95 -17.64
N ASP A 108 23.09 -2.62 -18.81
CA ASP A 108 23.64 -3.03 -20.10
C ASP A 108 24.47 -1.89 -20.70
N ALA A 109 25.79 -2.03 -20.63
CA ALA A 109 26.73 -1.02 -21.15
C ALA A 109 26.68 -0.83 -22.67
N ALA A 110 26.11 -1.77 -23.44
CA ALA A 110 25.99 -1.64 -24.89
C ALA A 110 24.82 -0.74 -25.29
N THR A 111 23.73 -0.77 -24.53
CA THR A 111 22.50 -0.02 -24.80
C THR A 111 22.31 1.18 -23.88
N GLY A 112 22.99 1.21 -22.74
CA GLY A 112 22.81 2.20 -21.68
C GLY A 112 21.60 1.92 -20.77
N GLN A 113 20.91 0.79 -20.97
CA GLN A 113 19.71 0.45 -20.20
C GLN A 113 20.08 0.11 -18.75
N VAL A 114 19.39 0.73 -17.80
CA VAL A 114 19.42 0.43 -16.38
C VAL A 114 18.11 -0.26 -16.01
N SER A 115 18.19 -1.43 -15.37
CA SER A 115 17.04 -2.15 -14.84
C SER A 115 16.89 -1.90 -13.35
N TYR A 116 15.64 -1.81 -12.89
CA TYR A 116 15.34 -1.65 -11.48
C TYR A 116 14.10 -2.44 -11.05
N THR A 117 14.03 -2.68 -9.74
CA THR A 117 12.81 -3.08 -9.02
C THR A 117 12.49 -2.02 -7.98
N TYR A 118 11.24 -1.59 -7.89
CA TYR A 118 10.71 -0.81 -6.79
C TYR A 118 9.95 -1.73 -5.84
N THR A 119 10.10 -1.50 -4.54
CA THR A 119 9.36 -2.18 -3.48
C THR A 119 8.77 -1.15 -2.54
N LEU A 120 7.44 -1.12 -2.46
CA LEU A 120 6.69 -0.41 -1.44
C LEU A 120 6.83 -1.18 -0.12
N LEU A 121 7.18 -0.49 0.96
CA LEU A 121 7.48 -1.10 2.25
C LEU A 121 6.44 -0.85 3.32
N HIS A 122 5.64 0.18 3.15
CA HIS A 122 4.61 0.61 4.10
C HIS A 122 3.52 1.37 3.38
N ALA A 123 2.35 1.45 4.02
CA ALA A 123 1.28 2.31 3.56
C ALA A 123 1.72 3.78 3.59
N GLU A 124 1.16 4.56 2.68
CA GLU A 124 1.41 5.98 2.51
C GLU A 124 0.13 6.76 2.78
N GLN A 125 0.28 8.02 3.17
CA GLN A 125 -0.88 8.87 3.37
C GLN A 125 -1.44 9.34 2.02
N HIS A 126 -2.62 8.84 1.66
CA HIS A 126 -3.34 9.28 0.48
C HIS A 126 -4.19 10.55 0.73
N PRO A 127 -4.39 11.40 -0.29
CA PRO A 127 -5.39 12.47 -0.28
C PRO A 127 -6.80 11.90 -0.15
N ALA A 128 -7.74 12.69 0.40
CA ALA A 128 -9.13 12.26 0.54
C ALA A 128 -9.75 11.80 -0.80
N GLY A 129 -10.42 10.65 -0.77
CA GLY A 129 -11.00 10.02 -1.96
C GLY A 129 -9.99 9.15 -2.72
N ASP A 130 -8.96 8.67 -2.03
CA ASP A 130 -8.11 7.54 -2.40
C ASP A 130 -7.38 7.76 -3.74
N ALA A 131 -7.03 9.03 -3.99
CA ALA A 131 -6.28 9.41 -5.17
C ALA A 131 -4.84 8.88 -5.06
N PRO A 132 -4.25 8.34 -6.14
CA PRO A 132 -2.89 7.85 -6.09
C PRO A 132 -1.90 8.98 -5.80
N ILE A 133 -0.80 8.63 -5.15
CA ILE A 133 0.34 9.52 -4.94
C ILE A 133 1.53 9.07 -5.78
N PHE A 134 2.61 9.85 -5.78
CA PHE A 134 3.83 9.53 -6.52
C PHE A 134 5.06 9.65 -5.63
N ASP A 135 5.95 8.68 -5.77
CA ASP A 135 7.31 8.71 -5.22
C ASP A 135 8.28 9.11 -6.35
N ASP A 136 8.74 10.37 -6.32
CA ASP A 136 9.53 10.98 -7.40
C ASP A 136 11.04 10.95 -7.07
N ILE A 137 11.75 10.02 -7.68
CA ILE A 137 13.20 9.80 -7.50
C ILE A 137 13.99 10.60 -8.53
N THR A 138 14.77 11.57 -8.05
CA THR A 138 15.65 12.38 -8.93
C THR A 138 16.91 11.61 -9.31
N ILE A 139 17.30 11.67 -10.58
CA ILE A 139 18.48 11.02 -11.13
C ILE A 139 19.34 12.05 -11.89
N THR A 140 20.66 12.04 -11.66
CA THR A 140 21.63 12.76 -12.48
C THR A 140 22.80 11.86 -12.85
N VAL A 141 23.42 12.11 -14.00
CA VAL A 141 24.59 11.36 -14.48
C VAL A 141 25.75 12.32 -14.64
N THR A 142 26.91 11.96 -14.09
CA THR A 142 28.19 12.62 -14.39
C THR A 142 29.02 11.69 -15.27
N ASP A 143 29.50 12.17 -16.40
CA ASP A 143 30.33 11.36 -17.30
C ASP A 143 31.81 11.32 -16.85
N GLY A 144 32.65 10.62 -17.61
CA GLY A 144 34.08 10.46 -17.31
C GLY A 144 34.93 11.73 -17.43
N ASN A 145 34.42 12.79 -18.07
CA ASN A 145 35.12 14.08 -18.21
C ASN A 145 34.61 15.14 -17.22
N GLY A 146 33.47 14.89 -16.56
CA GLY A 146 32.89 15.72 -15.50
C GLY A 146 31.64 16.50 -15.92
N ASP A 147 31.13 16.31 -17.13
CA ASP A 147 29.85 16.88 -17.53
C ASP A 147 28.70 16.20 -16.79
N VAL A 148 27.69 16.99 -16.41
CA VAL A 148 26.52 16.53 -15.64
C VAL A 148 25.25 16.69 -16.48
N SER A 149 24.41 15.65 -16.51
CA SER A 149 23.13 15.67 -17.19
C SER A 149 22.16 16.69 -16.56
N LEU A 150 21.11 17.07 -17.30
CA LEU A 150 19.90 17.58 -16.65
C LEU A 150 19.30 16.48 -15.75
N PRO A 151 18.59 16.84 -14.66
CA PRO A 151 17.93 15.87 -13.82
C PRO A 151 16.80 15.17 -14.58
N GLY A 152 16.75 13.84 -14.44
CA GLY A 152 15.57 13.03 -14.75
C GLY A 152 14.80 12.71 -13.47
N THR A 153 13.53 12.36 -13.61
CA THR A 153 12.67 11.94 -12.50
C THR A 153 12.10 10.58 -12.84
N LEU A 154 12.50 9.56 -12.09
CA LEU A 154 11.81 8.27 -12.06
C LEU A 154 10.65 8.41 -11.10
N SER A 155 9.44 8.15 -11.58
CA SER A 155 8.22 8.39 -10.81
C SER A 155 7.44 7.10 -10.63
N VAL A 156 7.16 6.72 -9.39
CA VAL A 156 6.37 5.53 -9.07
C VAL A 156 5.00 5.96 -8.57
N GLN A 157 3.94 5.55 -9.27
CA GLN A 157 2.58 5.73 -8.79
C GLN A 157 2.27 4.70 -7.71
N ILE A 158 1.86 5.19 -6.54
CA ILE A 158 1.40 4.35 -5.42
C ILE A 158 -0.12 4.46 -5.40
N VAL A 159 -0.80 3.33 -5.46
CA VAL A 159 -2.26 3.22 -5.44
C VAL A 159 -2.71 2.72 -4.09
N ASP A 160 -3.59 3.49 -3.48
CA ASP A 160 -4.25 3.20 -2.21
C ASP A 160 -5.05 1.90 -2.29
N ASP A 161 -5.08 1.14 -1.21
CA ASP A 161 -6.09 0.12 -1.00
C ASP A 161 -7.23 0.67 -0.12
N VAL A 162 -8.42 0.10 -0.24
CA VAL A 162 -9.58 0.61 0.51
C VAL A 162 -10.14 -0.46 1.43
N PRO A 163 -10.54 -0.10 2.66
CA PRO A 163 -11.18 -1.04 3.54
C PRO A 163 -12.50 -1.52 2.93
N THR A 164 -12.77 -2.81 3.06
CA THR A 164 -14.00 -3.44 2.59
C THR A 164 -14.71 -4.08 3.78
N ALA A 165 -15.86 -3.51 4.13
CA ALA A 165 -16.76 -4.08 5.12
C ALA A 165 -17.52 -5.28 4.54
N ASN A 166 -17.53 -6.40 5.25
CA ASN A 166 -18.29 -7.59 4.92
C ASN A 166 -19.50 -7.71 5.88
N ALA A 167 -20.53 -8.44 5.46
CA ALA A 167 -21.73 -8.57 6.27
C ALA A 167 -21.52 -9.62 7.37
N ASP A 168 -21.76 -9.23 8.61
CA ASP A 168 -21.74 -10.10 9.79
C ASP A 168 -23.11 -10.73 10.09
N THR A 169 -23.06 -11.88 10.75
CA THR A 169 -24.23 -12.52 11.36
C THR A 169 -23.85 -13.17 12.68
N ASP A 170 -24.72 -13.08 13.67
CA ASP A 170 -24.59 -13.79 14.95
C ASP A 170 -25.99 -14.17 15.45
N ALA A 171 -26.07 -15.06 16.45
CA ALA A 171 -27.33 -15.61 16.91
C ALA A 171 -27.45 -15.68 18.44
N VAL A 172 -28.51 -15.06 18.97
CA VAL A 172 -28.97 -15.30 20.34
C VAL A 172 -29.87 -16.52 20.37
N ALA A 173 -29.58 -17.49 21.24
CA ALA A 173 -30.47 -18.63 21.45
C ALA A 173 -31.90 -18.17 21.81
N ALA A 174 -32.93 -18.75 21.18
CA ALA A 174 -34.31 -18.22 21.21
C ALA A 174 -34.90 -17.93 22.62
N GLY A 175 -34.46 -18.65 23.65
CA GLY A 175 -34.88 -18.42 25.05
C GLY A 175 -33.96 -17.51 25.88
N SER A 176 -32.80 -17.13 25.36
CA SER A 176 -31.79 -16.35 26.07
C SER A 176 -32.03 -14.85 25.94
N HIS A 177 -31.74 -14.15 27.04
CA HIS A 177 -31.61 -12.68 27.09
C HIS A 177 -30.23 -12.29 27.65
N ALA A 178 -29.32 -13.26 27.81
CA ALA A 178 -27.94 -12.94 28.10
C ALA A 178 -27.34 -12.20 26.90
N PRO A 179 -26.51 -11.17 27.13
CA PRO A 179 -25.79 -10.54 26.05
C PRO A 179 -24.90 -11.55 25.31
N ILE A 180 -24.72 -11.31 24.02
CA ILE A 180 -23.72 -12.00 23.20
C ILE A 180 -22.70 -10.98 22.72
N ASP A 181 -21.46 -11.44 22.54
CA ASP A 181 -20.34 -10.61 22.13
C ASP A 181 -19.81 -11.07 20.78
N GLY A 182 -19.18 -10.16 20.05
CA GLY A 182 -18.51 -10.46 18.80
C GLY A 182 -17.64 -9.29 18.34
N ASN A 183 -17.16 -9.37 17.10
CA ASN A 183 -16.39 -8.29 16.49
C ASN A 183 -16.55 -8.30 14.97
N VAL A 184 -17.13 -7.23 14.42
CA VAL A 184 -17.44 -7.08 12.98
C VAL A 184 -16.18 -7.04 12.10
N ILE A 185 -15.10 -6.44 12.61
CA ILE A 185 -13.84 -6.38 11.88
C ILE A 185 -13.22 -7.77 11.72
N THR A 186 -13.22 -8.57 12.79
CA THR A 186 -12.62 -9.92 12.76
C THR A 186 -13.59 -11.01 12.30
N GLY A 187 -14.87 -10.67 12.13
CA GLY A 187 -15.96 -11.61 11.88
C GLY A 187 -16.22 -12.59 13.04
N ALA A 188 -15.78 -12.27 14.26
CA ALA A 188 -15.96 -13.14 15.42
C ALA A 188 -17.41 -13.06 15.93
N GLY A 189 -18.09 -14.20 16.02
CA GLY A 189 -19.46 -14.32 16.57
C GLY A 189 -19.56 -15.33 17.71
N SER A 190 -20.57 -15.15 18.57
CA SER A 190 -20.85 -16.04 19.69
C SER A 190 -21.48 -17.38 19.29
N ASP A 191 -22.08 -17.45 18.10
CA ASP A 191 -22.71 -18.66 17.54
C ASP A 191 -21.71 -19.70 16.99
N GLY A 192 -20.41 -19.37 17.01
CA GLY A 192 -19.34 -20.22 16.49
C GLY A 192 -19.21 -20.21 14.96
N ASN A 193 -19.95 -19.34 14.28
CA ASN A 193 -19.84 -19.12 12.84
C ASN A 193 -19.06 -17.82 12.60
N ALA A 194 -17.72 -17.90 12.69
CA ALA A 194 -16.89 -16.77 12.31
C ALA A 194 -17.02 -16.53 10.80
N ALA A 195 -17.66 -15.44 10.42
CA ALA A 195 -17.96 -15.06 9.05
C ALA A 195 -18.05 -13.54 8.98
N GLY A 196 -17.81 -12.97 7.80
CA GLY A 196 -17.95 -11.53 7.61
C GLY A 196 -16.74 -10.69 8.05
N ALA A 197 -15.56 -11.30 8.29
CA ALA A 197 -14.37 -10.53 8.60
C ALA A 197 -14.08 -9.46 7.54
N ASP A 198 -13.82 -8.24 7.98
CA ASP A 198 -13.53 -7.09 7.14
C ASP A 198 -12.11 -7.17 6.56
N VAL A 199 -11.92 -6.49 5.43
CA VAL A 199 -10.60 -6.16 4.89
C VAL A 199 -10.29 -4.74 5.33
N LYS A 200 -9.18 -4.54 6.04
CA LYS A 200 -8.84 -3.25 6.66
C LYS A 200 -7.94 -2.38 5.78
N GLY A 201 -7.32 -2.97 4.78
CA GLY A 201 -6.29 -2.30 3.99
C GLY A 201 -4.92 -2.32 4.67
N ALA A 202 -3.95 -1.65 4.06
CA ALA A 202 -2.57 -1.61 4.52
C ALA A 202 -2.35 -0.67 5.71
N ASP A 203 -3.17 0.39 5.83
CA ASP A 203 -3.07 1.43 6.87
C ASP A 203 -3.99 1.21 8.08
N ASP A 204 -4.64 0.04 8.16
CA ASP A 204 -5.62 -0.36 9.18
C ASP A 204 -6.96 0.39 9.09
N ALA A 205 -8.01 -0.19 9.66
CA ALA A 205 -9.33 0.43 9.63
C ALA A 205 -10.06 0.27 10.96
N THR A 206 -10.93 1.23 11.23
CA THR A 206 -11.81 1.24 12.41
C THR A 206 -13.24 1.54 11.99
N VAL A 207 -14.19 1.10 12.81
CA VAL A 207 -15.59 1.46 12.62
C VAL A 207 -15.76 2.93 12.99
N THR A 208 -16.09 3.77 12.01
CA THR A 208 -16.27 5.22 12.20
C THR A 208 -17.73 5.63 12.37
N SER A 209 -18.64 4.87 11.76
CA SER A 209 -20.07 5.11 11.87
C SER A 209 -20.86 3.82 11.69
N ALA A 210 -22.02 3.77 12.32
CA ALA A 210 -22.98 2.69 12.17
C ALA A 210 -24.40 3.22 12.37
N TYR A 211 -25.37 2.52 11.83
CA TYR A 211 -26.78 2.83 11.98
C TYR A 211 -27.53 1.59 12.42
N GLY A 212 -28.83 1.75 12.66
CA GLY A 212 -29.74 0.65 12.94
C GLY A 212 -30.84 0.58 11.87
N ARG A 213 -31.96 -0.05 12.21
CA ARG A 213 -33.15 -0.14 11.32
C ARG A 213 -33.63 1.18 10.69
N ASP A 214 -33.30 2.33 11.28
CA ASP A 214 -33.71 3.65 10.78
C ASP A 214 -32.88 4.10 9.55
N GLY A 215 -31.86 3.32 9.17
CA GLY A 215 -31.06 3.48 7.97
C GLY A 215 -29.94 4.52 8.10
N ALA A 216 -29.15 4.67 7.02
CA ALA A 216 -27.95 5.51 6.98
C ALA A 216 -28.18 6.99 7.32
N GLY A 217 -29.42 7.50 7.18
CA GLY A 217 -29.78 8.87 7.61
C GLY A 217 -29.72 9.08 9.13
N SER A 218 -29.66 8.00 9.90
CA SER A 218 -29.55 7.97 11.36
C SER A 218 -28.18 7.45 11.84
N ALA A 219 -27.17 7.49 10.97
CA ALA A 219 -25.81 7.06 11.31
C ALA A 219 -25.29 7.81 12.54
N GLN A 220 -24.74 7.04 13.47
CA GLN A 220 -24.10 7.53 14.67
C GLN A 220 -22.60 7.36 14.55
N THR A 221 -21.84 8.33 15.04
CA THR A 221 -20.38 8.20 15.16
C THR A 221 -20.05 7.12 16.18
N VAL A 222 -19.20 6.19 15.78
CA VAL A 222 -18.67 5.13 16.64
C VAL A 222 -17.35 5.64 17.24
N THR A 223 -17.13 5.36 18.52
CA THR A 223 -15.92 5.78 19.24
C THR A 223 -15.39 4.62 20.07
N ASP A 224 -14.19 4.74 20.63
CA ASP A 224 -13.61 3.73 21.54
C ASP A 224 -14.51 3.45 22.76
N ALA A 225 -15.23 4.47 23.25
CA ALA A 225 -16.19 4.33 24.34
C ALA A 225 -17.46 3.54 23.96
N GLY A 226 -17.65 3.29 22.67
CA GLY A 226 -18.80 2.62 22.09
C GLY A 226 -19.98 3.54 21.83
N VAL A 227 -20.89 3.07 20.98
CA VAL A 227 -22.19 3.71 20.70
C VAL A 227 -23.30 2.67 20.80
N SER A 228 -24.43 3.05 21.39
CA SER A 228 -25.61 2.20 21.47
C SER A 228 -26.53 2.45 20.27
N ILE A 229 -26.75 1.39 19.50
CA ILE A 229 -27.59 1.39 18.31
C ILE A 229 -28.84 0.58 18.62
N ALA A 230 -30.00 1.22 18.48
CA ALA A 230 -31.28 0.57 18.75
C ALA A 230 -31.71 -0.27 17.55
N GLY A 231 -31.92 -1.56 17.80
CA GLY A 231 -32.54 -2.49 16.87
C GLY A 231 -34.06 -2.55 17.09
N GLN A 232 -34.72 -3.47 16.38
CA GLN A 232 -36.12 -3.79 16.59
C GLN A 232 -36.36 -4.63 17.86
N TYR A 233 -35.43 -5.52 18.19
CA TYR A 233 -35.58 -6.51 19.25
C TYR A 233 -34.51 -6.42 20.33
N GLY A 234 -33.47 -5.61 20.13
CA GLY A 234 -32.44 -5.36 21.13
C GLY A 234 -31.64 -4.08 20.87
N THR A 235 -30.50 -4.00 21.54
CA THR A 235 -29.55 -2.91 21.40
C THR A 235 -28.17 -3.51 21.15
N LEU A 236 -27.47 -2.96 20.16
CA LEU A 236 -26.06 -3.23 19.90
C LEU A 236 -25.22 -2.11 20.52
N LEU A 237 -24.28 -2.46 21.40
CA LEU A 237 -23.19 -1.57 21.80
C LEU A 237 -22.00 -1.90 20.89
N LEU A 238 -21.61 -0.97 20.03
CA LEU A 238 -20.53 -1.15 19.05
C LEU A 238 -19.38 -0.18 19.32
N HIS A 239 -18.14 -0.69 19.30
CA HIS A 239 -16.91 0.07 19.50
C HIS A 239 -16.15 0.27 18.19
N SER A 240 -15.23 1.24 18.16
CA SER A 240 -14.42 1.57 16.98
C SER A 240 -13.47 0.44 16.56
N ASP A 241 -13.04 -0.41 17.50
CA ASP A 241 -12.25 -1.62 17.25
C ASP A 241 -13.06 -2.79 16.68
N GLY A 242 -14.33 -2.55 16.35
CA GLY A 242 -15.27 -3.53 15.81
C GLY A 242 -15.92 -4.42 16.87
N SER A 243 -15.45 -4.40 18.14
CA SER A 243 -16.06 -5.21 19.19
C SER A 243 -17.49 -4.74 19.47
N TYR A 244 -18.38 -5.70 19.70
CA TYR A 244 -19.76 -5.41 20.04
C TYR A 244 -20.32 -6.32 21.13
N THR A 245 -21.34 -5.80 21.81
CA THR A 245 -22.24 -6.57 22.65
C THR A 245 -23.68 -6.34 22.19
N TYR A 246 -24.41 -7.40 21.86
CA TYR A 246 -25.84 -7.33 21.59
C TYR A 246 -26.65 -7.81 22.79
N THR A 247 -27.61 -6.99 23.23
CA THR A 247 -28.55 -7.35 24.29
C THR A 247 -29.98 -7.30 23.77
N ARG A 248 -30.62 -8.47 23.71
CA ARG A 248 -32.04 -8.58 23.37
C ARG A 248 -32.91 -7.95 24.46
N ALA A 249 -33.87 -7.11 24.06
CA ALA A 249 -34.79 -6.47 24.97
C ALA A 249 -35.76 -7.49 25.60
N ALA A 250 -36.12 -7.26 26.88
CA ALA A 250 -37.08 -8.10 27.57
C ALA A 250 -38.45 -8.09 26.87
N ASN A 251 -39.15 -9.22 26.91
CA ASN A 251 -40.49 -9.42 26.32
C ASN A 251 -40.53 -9.35 24.78
N THR A 252 -39.40 -9.54 24.10
CA THR A 252 -39.35 -9.71 22.64
C THR A 252 -39.43 -11.19 22.25
N PRO A 253 -40.01 -11.53 21.08
CA PRO A 253 -40.04 -12.92 20.60
C PRO A 253 -38.64 -13.44 20.27
N GLY A 254 -38.47 -14.75 20.30
CA GLY A 254 -37.29 -15.42 19.72
C GLY A 254 -37.57 -15.85 18.28
N GLY A 255 -36.52 -16.20 17.53
CA GLY A 255 -36.64 -16.62 16.12
C GLY A 255 -36.99 -15.46 15.18
N VAL A 256 -36.53 -14.26 15.52
CA VAL A 256 -36.65 -13.03 14.73
C VAL A 256 -35.26 -12.46 14.52
N ASP A 257 -35.11 -11.68 13.45
CA ASP A 257 -33.84 -11.04 13.10
C ASP A 257 -33.86 -9.57 13.52
N ASP A 258 -32.72 -9.08 13.96
CA ASP A 258 -32.46 -7.65 14.13
C ASP A 258 -31.42 -7.22 13.09
N VAL A 259 -31.51 -5.99 12.61
CA VAL A 259 -30.60 -5.46 11.58
C VAL A 259 -30.03 -4.13 12.05
N PHE A 260 -28.71 -4.02 11.96
CA PHE A 260 -27.92 -2.86 12.30
C PHE A 260 -27.25 -2.34 11.02
#